data_AF-A0A2P2J697-F1
#
_entry.id   AF-A0A2P2J697-F1
#
_cell.length_a   1.000
_cell.length_b   1.000
_cell.length_c   1.000
_cell.angle_alpha   90.00
_cell.angle_beta   90.00
_cell.angle_gamma   90.00
#
_symmetry.space_group_name_H-M   'P 1'
#
loop_
_entity.id
_entity.type
_entity.pdbx_description
1 polymer ?
#
loop_
_entity_poly.entity_id
_entity_poly.type
_entity_poly.pdbx_seq_one_letter_code
_entity_poly.pdbx_strand_id
1 'polypeptide(L)'
;MSTSSGVLAEEVISFGNESDLRPQHAVFGCETVETGDLYSQRADGIMGLGRGKLSVVDQLVSKGVIGDSFSLCYGGMDLGGGAMVLGRISPPSDMVFTHSDPFRSPYYNIELKELHVGGKPLKLKPKIFDGKHGTVLDSGTTYAYLPEEAFLAFKDAIMKEIRFLKQIHGPDPNYNDICFSGAGREVSQLSKIFPEVNMVFSSGQKLSLSPENYLFRHTRVSGAYCLGIFQNGKDPTTLLGGIVVRNTLVTYDRKNDKIGFWKTNCSELWKRLQNPSVPAEAPVVFPHGNTSELAPPIQAPSGLPSDILPGEFRIGIITFDMLISVNNSDMKPNLTEVAVFIAHELKVYNSQVHMLNFTSTGKSYLVKWGVFPAGSADYISKTTAMNIILQLREHRIQFPEKFGSYELLEWNVEPQRKLTWWQQHFLSVAIGLAVTLVMGLLGIGLWLIWTRRKQAFGTYKPIGAIVPEQELPPL
;
A
#
# COMPACT_ATOMS: atom_id res chain seq x y z
N MET A 1 7.94 -8.15 17.80
CA MET A 1 8.89 -8.52 16.72
C MET A 1 8.20 -9.52 15.84
N SER A 2 8.28 -9.32 14.54
CA SER A 2 7.75 -10.26 13.54
C SER A 2 8.89 -11.16 13.06
N THR A 3 8.58 -12.42 12.76
CA THR A 3 9.57 -13.40 12.28
C THR A 3 8.95 -14.26 11.19
N SER A 4 9.80 -14.73 10.29
CA SER A 4 9.46 -15.65 9.22
C SER A 4 10.44 -16.83 9.22
N SER A 5 9.96 -18.02 8.91
CA SER A 5 10.82 -19.19 8.65
C SER A 5 10.25 -20.09 7.57
N GLY A 6 11.14 -20.78 6.86
CA GLY A 6 10.76 -21.57 5.70
C GLY A 6 11.94 -22.25 5.03
N VAL A 7 11.73 -22.64 3.77
CA VAL A 7 12.74 -23.33 2.95
C VAL A 7 13.18 -22.45 1.79
N LEU A 8 14.40 -22.63 1.31
CA LEU A 8 14.84 -21.96 0.08
C LEU A 8 14.17 -22.63 -1.13
N ALA A 9 13.74 -21.79 -2.08
CA ALA A 9 13.24 -22.19 -3.38
C ALA A 9 13.89 -21.33 -4.47
N GLU A 10 13.88 -21.82 -5.69
CA GLU A 10 14.28 -21.07 -6.88
C GLU A 10 13.11 -21.05 -7.86
N GLU A 11 12.70 -19.87 -8.30
CA GLU A 11 11.63 -19.69 -9.30
C GLU A 11 11.88 -18.44 -10.14
N VAL A 12 11.14 -18.30 -11.23
CA VAL A 12 11.17 -17.12 -12.08
C VAL A 12 10.50 -15.92 -11.39
N ILE A 13 11.24 -14.81 -11.30
CA ILE A 13 10.73 -13.48 -10.95
C ILE A 13 10.59 -12.62 -12.20
N SER A 14 9.50 -11.85 -12.27
CA SER A 14 9.19 -10.93 -13.36
C SER A 14 8.57 -9.64 -12.82
N PHE A 15 8.87 -8.51 -13.44
CA PHE A 15 8.42 -7.17 -13.02
C PHE A 15 7.37 -6.57 -13.98
N GLY A 16 6.64 -7.44 -14.69
CA GLY A 16 5.60 -7.04 -15.64
C GLY A 16 6.14 -6.59 -17.00
N ASN A 17 5.22 -6.35 -17.95
CA ASN A 17 5.54 -6.10 -19.35
C ASN A 17 6.13 -4.70 -19.62
N GLU A 18 6.03 -3.80 -18.66
CA GLU A 18 6.59 -2.43 -18.74
C GLU A 18 8.06 -2.37 -18.29
N SER A 19 8.60 -3.48 -17.78
CA SER A 19 9.99 -3.58 -17.35
C SER A 19 10.88 -4.08 -18.49
N ASP A 20 11.99 -3.38 -18.75
CA ASP A 20 13.04 -3.85 -19.66
C ASP A 20 13.78 -5.09 -19.12
N LEU A 21 13.68 -5.34 -17.80
CA LEU A 21 14.26 -6.52 -17.16
C LEU A 21 13.43 -7.75 -17.51
N ARG A 22 13.95 -8.59 -18.40
CA ARG A 22 13.40 -9.91 -18.74
C ARG A 22 13.28 -10.79 -17.50
N PRO A 23 12.32 -11.73 -17.45
CA PRO A 23 12.18 -12.67 -16.33
C PRO A 23 13.50 -13.35 -15.98
N GLN A 24 13.81 -13.44 -14.69
CA GLN A 24 15.04 -14.03 -14.16
C GLN A 24 14.70 -15.12 -13.15
N HIS A 25 15.47 -16.19 -13.10
CA HIS A 25 15.43 -17.09 -11.94
C HIS A 25 15.96 -16.35 -10.71
N ALA A 26 15.36 -16.54 -9.54
CA ALA A 26 15.88 -16.04 -8.27
C ALA A 26 15.63 -17.06 -7.17
N VAL A 27 16.59 -17.13 -6.25
CA VAL A 27 16.48 -17.90 -5.02
C VAL A 27 15.82 -17.02 -3.95
N PHE A 28 14.78 -17.50 -3.31
CA PHE A 28 14.08 -16.79 -2.22
C PHE A 28 13.61 -17.78 -1.15
N GLY A 29 13.11 -17.26 -0.03
CA GLY A 29 12.51 -18.08 1.02
C GLY A 29 11.03 -18.31 0.76
N CYS A 30 10.61 -19.57 0.65
CA CYS A 30 9.21 -19.96 0.77
C CYS A 30 8.85 -20.09 2.25
N GLU A 31 8.11 -19.12 2.75
CA GLU A 31 7.65 -19.06 4.12
C GLU A 31 6.68 -20.21 4.45
N THR A 32 6.92 -20.89 5.57
CA THR A 32 6.03 -21.92 6.12
C THR A 32 5.45 -21.54 7.48
N VAL A 33 6.05 -20.55 8.14
CA VAL A 33 5.62 -20.03 9.44
C VAL A 33 5.94 -18.55 9.50
N GLU A 34 4.94 -17.76 9.87
CA GLU A 34 5.03 -16.30 10.03
C GLU A 34 4.46 -15.86 11.39
N THR A 35 4.97 -14.76 11.94
CA THR A 35 4.48 -14.19 13.21
C THR A 35 4.40 -12.67 13.16
N GLY A 36 3.59 -12.09 14.06
CA GLY A 36 3.49 -10.64 14.22
C GLY A 36 2.81 -9.96 13.03
N ASP A 37 3.32 -8.79 12.66
CA ASP A 37 2.73 -7.95 11.61
C ASP A 37 2.85 -8.57 10.20
N LEU A 38 3.72 -9.57 10.02
CA LEU A 38 3.84 -10.29 8.76
C LEU A 38 2.60 -11.14 8.44
N TYR A 39 1.91 -11.65 9.47
CA TYR A 39 0.69 -12.44 9.30
C TYR A 39 -0.53 -11.59 8.91
N SER A 40 -0.57 -10.34 9.39
CA SER A 40 -1.76 -9.49 9.29
C SER A 40 -1.74 -8.54 8.09
N GLN A 41 -0.61 -8.44 7.38
CA GLN A 41 -0.48 -7.62 6.18
C GLN A 41 -1.20 -8.26 4.99
N ARG A 42 -1.49 -7.44 3.96
CA ARG A 42 -2.11 -7.92 2.71
C ARG A 42 -1.13 -8.57 1.74
N ALA A 43 0.17 -8.36 1.93
CA ALA A 43 1.21 -8.86 1.03
C ALA A 43 1.57 -10.30 1.40
N ASP A 44 1.74 -11.16 0.41
CA ASP A 44 2.09 -12.58 0.59
C ASP A 44 3.59 -12.82 0.87
N GLY A 45 4.36 -11.76 1.20
CA GLY A 45 5.78 -11.87 1.51
C GLY A 45 6.55 -10.54 1.48
N ILE A 46 7.88 -10.63 1.61
CA ILE A 46 8.80 -9.49 1.67
C ILE A 46 9.85 -9.59 0.55
N MET A 47 10.00 -8.52 -0.22
CA MET A 47 11.13 -8.37 -1.14
C MET A 47 12.29 -7.65 -0.44
N GLY A 48 13.30 -8.41 -0.01
CA GLY A 48 14.48 -7.85 0.63
C GLY A 48 15.42 -7.14 -0.34
N LEU A 49 15.66 -5.84 -0.13
CA LEU A 49 16.58 -5.01 -0.91
C LEU A 49 17.91 -4.72 -0.18
N GLY A 50 18.09 -5.26 1.03
CA GLY A 50 19.29 -5.09 1.85
C GLY A 50 20.55 -5.71 1.24
N ARG A 51 21.71 -5.45 1.85
CA ARG A 51 22.98 -6.00 1.39
C ARG A 51 23.10 -7.47 1.81
N GLY A 52 23.03 -8.40 0.84
CA GLY A 52 23.18 -9.82 1.13
C GLY A 52 23.05 -10.68 -0.11
N LYS A 53 23.82 -11.78 -0.20
CA LYS A 53 23.92 -12.62 -1.42
C LYS A 53 22.58 -13.16 -1.94
N LEU A 54 21.59 -13.31 -1.06
CA LEU A 54 20.24 -13.78 -1.41
C LEU A 54 19.23 -12.63 -1.65
N SER A 55 19.64 -11.36 -1.52
CA SER A 55 18.77 -10.24 -1.88
C SER A 55 18.49 -10.28 -3.39
N VAL A 56 17.32 -9.79 -3.79
CA VAL A 56 16.96 -9.75 -5.23
C VAL A 56 17.95 -8.87 -6.01
N VAL A 57 18.43 -7.77 -5.41
CA VAL A 57 19.39 -6.86 -6.06
C VAL A 57 20.72 -7.56 -6.27
N ASP A 58 21.27 -8.23 -5.25
CA ASP A 58 22.55 -8.94 -5.33
C ASP A 58 22.51 -10.06 -6.37
N GLN A 59 21.41 -10.82 -6.43
CA GLN A 59 21.24 -11.87 -7.43
C GLN A 59 21.19 -11.31 -8.85
N LEU A 60 20.42 -10.25 -9.10
CA LEU A 60 20.33 -9.61 -10.42
C LEU A 60 21.66 -8.96 -10.85
N VAL A 61 22.38 -8.33 -9.91
CA VAL A 61 23.72 -7.78 -10.15
C VAL A 61 24.72 -8.88 -10.49
N SER A 62 24.70 -10.00 -9.77
CA SER A 62 25.60 -11.13 -10.02
C SER A 62 25.42 -11.77 -11.41
N LYS A 63 24.20 -11.70 -11.95
CA LYS A 63 23.85 -12.14 -13.32
C LYS A 63 24.20 -11.09 -14.39
N GLY A 64 24.63 -9.89 -13.99
CA GLY A 64 24.96 -8.80 -14.90
C GLY A 64 23.75 -8.21 -15.63
N VAL A 65 22.53 -8.45 -15.16
CA VAL A 65 21.30 -7.97 -15.82
C VAL A 65 20.86 -6.58 -15.34
N ILE A 66 21.40 -6.10 -14.21
CA ILE A 66 21.27 -4.72 -13.74
C ILE A 66 22.61 -4.20 -13.23
N GLY A 67 22.77 -2.88 -13.20
CA GLY A 67 23.88 -2.26 -12.45
C GLY A 67 23.67 -2.39 -10.93
N ASP A 68 24.77 -2.31 -10.16
CA ASP A 68 24.75 -2.37 -8.69
C ASP A 68 24.22 -1.07 -8.07
N SER A 69 22.92 -0.86 -8.25
CA SER A 69 22.13 0.28 -7.82
C SER A 69 20.64 -0.06 -7.91
N PHE A 70 19.81 0.63 -7.12
CA PHE A 70 18.36 0.66 -7.30
C PHE A 70 17.81 1.98 -6.77
N SER A 71 16.53 2.27 -7.01
CA SER A 71 15.88 3.47 -6.51
C SER A 71 14.44 3.22 -6.07
N LEU A 72 14.00 3.95 -5.05
CA LEU A 72 12.64 3.92 -4.52
C LEU A 72 12.07 5.34 -4.51
N CYS A 73 10.82 5.49 -4.93
CA CYS A 73 10.11 6.77 -4.93
C CYS A 73 8.70 6.56 -4.40
N TYR A 74 8.42 6.97 -3.17
CA TYR A 74 7.08 6.84 -2.59
C TYR A 74 6.20 8.04 -2.94
N GLY A 75 4.93 7.77 -3.25
CA GLY A 75 3.92 8.80 -3.44
C GLY A 75 3.81 9.77 -2.25
N GLY A 76 3.30 10.95 -2.53
CA GLY A 76 3.07 12.01 -1.55
C GLY A 76 1.95 11.72 -0.54
N MET A 77 1.65 12.71 0.30
CA MET A 77 0.54 12.61 1.25
C MET A 77 -0.84 12.59 0.57
N ASP A 78 -0.99 13.24 -0.58
CA ASP A 78 -2.26 13.35 -1.33
C ASP A 78 -2.45 12.28 -2.40
N LEU A 79 -1.34 11.76 -2.94
CA LEU A 79 -1.33 10.83 -4.06
C LEU A 79 -0.54 9.60 -3.66
N GLY A 80 -1.23 8.46 -3.63
CA GLY A 80 -0.59 7.16 -3.42
C GLY A 80 0.23 6.71 -4.63
N GLY A 81 0.76 5.49 -4.53
CA GLY A 81 1.61 4.90 -5.56
C GLY A 81 3.08 5.21 -5.34
N GLY A 82 3.84 5.19 -6.43
CA GLY A 82 5.29 5.31 -6.40
C GLY A 82 5.92 4.52 -7.53
N ALA A 83 7.24 4.45 -7.51
CA ALA A 83 8.02 3.71 -8.47
C ALA A 83 9.25 3.08 -7.83
N MET A 84 9.65 1.93 -8.37
CA MET A 84 10.92 1.29 -8.08
C MET A 84 11.71 1.19 -9.38
N VAL A 85 13.00 1.53 -9.33
CA VAL A 85 13.93 1.32 -10.44
C VAL A 85 14.96 0.29 -10.02
N LEU A 86 15.12 -0.79 -10.78
CA LEU A 86 16.18 -1.76 -10.58
C LEU A 86 17.32 -1.45 -11.55
N GLY A 87 18.52 -1.23 -11.02
CA GLY A 87 19.68 -0.82 -11.80
C GLY A 87 20.04 0.66 -11.65
N ARG A 88 20.95 1.10 -12.51
CA ARG A 88 21.51 2.45 -12.50
C ARG A 88 20.65 3.39 -13.35
N ILE A 89 20.37 4.56 -12.80
CA ILE A 89 19.84 5.70 -13.55
C ILE A 89 20.89 6.81 -13.59
N SER A 90 20.82 7.67 -14.60
CA SER A 90 21.58 8.92 -14.60
C SER A 90 21.05 9.82 -13.50
N PRO A 91 21.88 10.25 -12.54
CA PRO A 91 21.41 11.08 -11.45
C PRO A 91 21.02 12.47 -11.97
N PRO A 92 19.83 12.99 -11.60
CA PRO A 92 19.46 14.39 -11.83
C PRO A 92 20.50 15.35 -11.26
N SER A 93 20.65 16.53 -11.87
CA SER A 93 21.70 17.50 -11.50
C SER A 93 21.57 18.06 -10.08
N ASP A 94 20.35 18.12 -9.56
CA ASP A 94 19.97 18.60 -8.23
C ASP A 94 19.83 17.48 -7.18
N MET A 95 20.22 16.25 -7.53
CA MET A 95 20.25 15.14 -6.57
C MET A 95 21.35 15.37 -5.52
N VAL A 96 20.96 15.28 -4.25
CA VAL A 96 21.86 15.42 -3.09
C VAL A 96 22.39 14.07 -2.66
N PHE A 97 23.69 13.98 -2.38
CA PHE A 97 24.34 12.72 -2.01
C PHE A 97 24.91 12.71 -0.59
N THR A 98 24.86 11.54 0.04
CA THR A 98 25.55 11.20 1.30
C THR A 98 26.27 9.87 1.14
N HIS A 99 27.40 9.72 1.82
CA HIS A 99 28.10 8.44 1.93
C HIS A 99 27.25 7.41 2.69
N SER A 100 27.41 6.13 2.32
CA SER A 100 26.73 4.98 2.90
C SER A 100 27.73 3.84 3.12
N ASP A 101 28.26 3.76 4.34
CA ASP A 101 29.26 2.75 4.71
C ASP A 101 28.68 1.32 4.70
N PRO A 102 29.06 0.44 3.75
CA PRO A 102 28.58 -0.94 3.67
C PRO A 102 29.05 -1.83 4.82
N PHE A 103 30.12 -1.44 5.52
CA PHE A 103 30.73 -2.24 6.59
C PHE A 103 30.12 -1.92 7.96
N ARG A 104 29.38 -0.82 8.08
CA ARG A 104 28.73 -0.41 9.32
C ARG A 104 27.64 -1.38 9.75
N SER A 105 26.80 -1.81 8.81
CA SER A 105 25.66 -2.68 9.07
C SER A 105 25.14 -3.28 7.75
N PRO A 106 24.31 -4.35 7.78
CA PRO A 106 23.65 -4.84 6.57
C PRO A 106 22.59 -3.86 6.01
N TYR A 107 22.26 -2.81 6.75
CA TYR A 107 21.29 -1.79 6.37
C TYR A 107 21.93 -0.65 5.57
N TYR A 108 21.12 0.11 4.85
CA TYR A 108 21.56 1.34 4.21
C TYR A 108 21.57 2.49 5.20
N ASN A 109 22.75 2.86 5.66
CA ASN A 109 22.95 4.02 6.52
C ASN A 109 23.35 5.27 5.74
N ILE A 110 23.07 6.43 6.32
CA ILE A 110 23.49 7.74 5.85
C ILE A 110 24.23 8.49 6.97
N GLU A 111 25.12 9.40 6.59
CA GLU A 111 25.92 10.18 7.53
C GLU A 111 25.24 11.48 7.92
N LEU A 112 24.11 11.39 8.62
CA LEU A 112 23.42 12.54 9.19
C LEU A 112 24.25 13.16 10.32
N LYS A 113 24.38 14.49 10.32
CA LYS A 113 25.10 15.24 11.38
C LYS A 113 24.22 16.21 12.13
N GLU A 114 23.30 16.86 11.45
CA GLU A 114 22.44 17.88 12.06
C GLU A 114 21.01 17.80 11.51
N LEU A 115 20.07 18.21 12.36
CA LEU A 115 18.70 18.53 11.98
C LEU A 115 18.49 20.02 12.21
N HIS A 116 17.93 20.71 11.22
CA HIS A 116 17.53 22.12 11.36
C HIS A 116 16.02 22.20 11.28
N VAL A 117 15.40 23.00 12.13
CA VAL A 117 13.95 23.26 12.14
C VAL A 117 13.74 24.76 11.98
N GLY A 118 12.97 25.17 10.96
CA GLY A 118 12.74 26.60 10.68
C GLY A 118 14.05 27.36 10.42
N GLY A 119 15.00 26.72 9.74
CA GLY A 119 16.31 27.27 9.42
C GLY A 119 17.32 27.32 10.59
N LYS A 120 16.97 26.81 11.78
CA LYS A 120 17.84 26.82 12.97
C LYS A 120 18.34 25.41 13.31
N PRO A 121 19.66 25.20 13.52
CA PRO A 121 20.17 23.91 13.96
C PRO A 121 19.66 23.54 15.35
N LEU A 122 19.28 22.28 15.54
CA LEU A 122 19.03 21.73 16.87
C LEU A 122 20.35 21.70 17.66
N LYS A 123 20.31 22.07 18.95
CA LYS A 123 21.49 22.11 19.83
C LYS A 123 21.88 20.71 20.29
N LEU A 124 22.36 19.88 19.36
CA LEU A 124 22.73 18.49 19.57
C LEU A 124 24.18 18.26 19.17
N LYS A 125 24.87 17.32 19.83
CA LYS A 125 26.18 16.86 19.36
C LYS A 125 25.97 15.90 18.17
N PRO A 126 26.72 16.04 17.05
CA PRO A 126 26.53 15.19 15.87
C PRO A 126 26.61 13.67 16.12
N LYS A 127 27.32 13.26 17.18
CA LYS A 127 27.43 11.85 17.60
C LYS A 127 26.06 11.21 17.94
N ILE A 128 25.03 12.00 18.22
CA ILE A 128 23.69 11.47 18.53
C ILE A 128 23.10 10.68 17.36
N PHE A 129 23.41 11.04 16.12
CA PHE A 129 22.95 10.36 14.90
C PHE A 129 23.87 9.22 14.44
N ASP A 130 24.93 8.94 15.21
CA ASP A 130 25.99 7.99 14.90
C ASP A 130 25.98 6.78 15.85
N GLY A 131 24.93 6.60 16.66
CA GLY A 131 24.80 5.51 17.63
C GLY A 131 24.41 4.17 16.99
N LYS A 132 24.99 3.05 17.46
CA LYS A 132 24.72 1.67 16.99
C LYS A 132 24.79 1.56 15.46
N HIS A 133 23.66 1.57 14.74
CA HIS A 133 23.63 1.51 13.27
C HIS A 133 23.64 2.89 12.58
N GLY A 134 23.68 3.98 13.34
CA GLY A 134 23.68 5.35 12.84
C GLY A 134 22.28 5.78 12.41
N THR A 135 22.20 6.44 11.25
CA THR A 135 20.93 6.81 10.62
C THR A 135 20.63 5.85 9.48
N VAL A 136 19.64 4.99 9.65
CA VAL A 136 19.27 3.94 8.71
C VAL A 136 18.02 4.34 7.92
N LEU A 137 18.06 4.13 6.61
CA LEU A 137 16.89 4.20 5.74
C LEU A 137 16.18 2.85 5.76
N ASP A 138 14.93 2.83 6.20
CA ASP A 138 14.15 1.60 6.35
C ASP A 138 12.83 1.69 5.60
N SER A 139 12.77 1.03 4.43
CA SER A 139 11.58 0.93 3.61
C SER A 139 10.43 0.13 4.25
N GLY A 140 10.74 -0.69 5.26
CA GLY A 140 9.75 -1.48 6.00
C GLY A 140 9.05 -0.69 7.11
N THR A 141 9.54 0.51 7.43
CA THR A 141 9.00 1.36 8.48
C THR A 141 8.21 2.53 7.89
N THR A 142 7.00 2.78 8.39
CA THR A 142 6.16 3.90 7.94
C THR A 142 6.69 5.27 8.42
N TYR A 143 7.02 5.38 9.70
CA TYR A 143 7.37 6.63 10.38
C TYR A 143 8.87 6.79 10.62
N ALA A 144 9.32 7.94 11.11
CA ALA A 144 10.71 8.09 11.57
C ALA A 144 10.82 7.90 13.08
N TYR A 145 11.96 7.38 13.54
CA TYR A 145 12.27 7.21 14.95
C TYR A 145 13.63 7.80 15.25
N LEU A 146 13.69 8.76 16.17
CA LEU A 146 14.91 9.43 16.60
C LEU A 146 15.32 8.95 18.01
N PRO A 147 16.63 8.93 18.32
CA PRO A 147 17.10 8.81 19.70
C PRO A 147 16.43 9.86 20.60
N GLU A 148 16.20 9.53 21.87
CA GLU A 148 15.42 10.34 22.81
C GLU A 148 15.80 11.82 22.83
N GLU A 149 17.08 12.15 22.99
CA GLU A 149 17.56 13.53 23.03
C GLU A 149 17.25 14.29 21.72
N ALA A 150 17.42 13.62 20.57
CA ALA A 150 17.13 14.19 19.26
C ALA A 150 15.62 14.36 19.03
N PHE A 151 14.80 13.40 19.45
CA PHE A 151 13.34 13.49 19.38
C PHE A 151 12.81 14.65 20.22
N LEU A 152 13.26 14.79 21.46
CA LEU A 152 12.82 15.87 22.35
C LEU A 152 13.20 17.24 21.80
N ALA A 153 14.44 17.41 21.33
CA ALA A 153 14.88 18.65 20.70
C ALA A 153 14.08 18.98 19.42
N PHE A 154 13.81 17.98 18.59
CA PHE A 154 13.01 18.14 17.37
C PHE A 154 11.57 18.54 17.70
N LYS A 155 10.92 17.81 18.59
CA LYS A 155 9.55 18.08 19.06
C LYS A 155 9.45 19.51 19.60
N ASP A 156 10.33 19.91 20.50
CA ASP A 156 10.28 21.24 21.13
C ASP A 156 10.50 22.36 20.11
N ALA A 157 11.37 22.14 19.12
CA ALA A 157 11.59 23.09 18.03
C ALA A 157 10.35 23.24 17.14
N ILE A 158 9.70 22.14 16.74
CA ILE A 158 8.45 22.19 15.95
C ILE A 158 7.36 22.89 16.75
N MET A 159 7.13 22.46 18.00
CA MET A 159 6.11 23.04 18.90
C MET A 159 6.27 24.56 19.07
N LYS A 160 7.51 25.05 19.02
CA LYS A 160 7.80 26.48 19.12
C LYS A 160 7.35 27.26 17.88
N GLU A 161 7.47 26.68 16.69
CA GLU A 161 7.08 27.33 15.43
C GLU A 161 5.56 27.30 15.21
N ILE A 162 4.84 26.32 15.78
CA ILE A 162 3.38 26.13 15.55
C ILE A 162 2.49 26.44 16.76
N ARG A 163 2.93 27.31 17.68
CA ARG A 163 2.22 27.63 18.94
C ARG A 163 0.79 28.15 18.77
N PHE A 164 0.45 28.64 17.58
CA PHE A 164 -0.88 29.15 17.25
C PHE A 164 -1.88 28.03 16.89
N LEU A 165 -1.41 26.80 16.64
CA LEU A 165 -2.26 25.65 16.41
C LEU A 165 -2.73 25.03 17.73
N LYS A 166 -3.95 24.49 17.73
CA LYS A 166 -4.51 23.78 18.88
C LYS A 166 -4.05 22.33 18.89
N GLN A 167 -3.31 21.93 19.92
CA GLN A 167 -2.96 20.53 20.15
C GLN A 167 -4.22 19.70 20.48
N ILE A 168 -4.32 18.52 19.88
CA ILE A 168 -5.44 17.57 20.05
C ILE A 168 -4.90 16.15 20.25
N HIS A 169 -5.76 15.24 20.72
CA HIS A 169 -5.43 13.81 20.84
C HIS A 169 -5.25 13.17 19.46
N GLY A 170 -4.53 12.05 19.42
CA GLY A 170 -4.36 11.22 18.23
C GLY A 170 -5.65 10.53 17.76
N PRO A 171 -5.65 10.04 16.51
CA PRO A 171 -6.74 9.24 15.98
C PRO A 171 -6.92 7.92 16.71
N ASP A 172 -5.85 7.30 17.23
CA ASP A 172 -5.92 6.08 18.04
C ASP A 172 -5.50 6.41 19.48
N PRO A 173 -6.40 6.28 20.47
CA PRO A 173 -6.10 6.62 21.87
C PRO A 173 -5.08 5.68 22.52
N ASN A 174 -4.74 4.54 21.89
CA ASN A 174 -3.71 3.63 22.40
C ASN A 174 -2.29 4.17 22.16
N TYR A 175 -2.13 5.16 21.27
CA TYR A 175 -0.85 5.77 20.95
C TYR A 175 -0.83 7.23 21.44
N ASN A 176 0.34 7.66 21.92
CA ASN A 176 0.55 9.03 22.38
C ASN A 176 0.99 9.95 21.23
N ASP A 177 0.16 10.03 20.19
CA ASP A 177 0.45 10.86 19.02
C ASP A 177 0.39 12.36 19.36
N ILE A 178 1.30 13.13 18.77
CA ILE A 178 1.34 14.59 18.92
C ILE A 178 0.63 15.20 17.71
N CYS A 179 -0.61 15.66 17.90
CA CYS A 179 -1.47 16.14 16.81
C CYS A 179 -1.95 17.58 17.02
N PHE A 180 -2.25 18.24 15.91
CA PHE A 180 -2.69 19.64 15.86
C PHE A 180 -3.88 19.80 14.92
N SER A 181 -4.87 20.57 15.35
CA SER A 181 -6.01 20.99 14.54
C SER A 181 -5.85 22.44 14.06
N GLY A 182 -6.51 22.77 12.95
CA GLY A 182 -6.56 24.14 12.42
C GLY A 182 -5.55 24.42 11.31
N ALA A 183 -4.89 23.39 10.76
CA ALA A 183 -3.91 23.55 9.68
C ALA A 183 -4.54 23.56 8.27
N GLY A 184 -5.83 23.25 8.12
CA GLY A 184 -6.50 23.17 6.83
C GLY A 184 -6.26 21.84 6.10
N ARG A 185 -7.02 21.58 5.03
CA ARG A 185 -7.05 20.27 4.37
C ARG A 185 -6.03 20.09 3.26
N GLU A 186 -5.61 21.20 2.64
CA GLU A 186 -4.71 21.24 1.49
C GLU A 186 -3.25 21.04 1.90
N VAL A 187 -2.60 19.98 1.41
CA VAL A 187 -1.20 19.67 1.75
C VAL A 187 -0.25 20.73 1.22
N SER A 188 -0.56 21.29 0.04
CA SER A 188 0.22 22.36 -0.60
C SER A 188 0.32 23.63 0.27
N GLN A 189 -0.62 23.85 1.18
CA GLN A 189 -0.62 25.01 2.09
C GLN A 189 0.12 24.74 3.41
N LEU A 190 0.47 23.49 3.72
CA LEU A 190 1.09 23.14 5.01
C LEU A 190 2.44 23.81 5.20
N SER A 191 3.18 24.08 4.12
CA SER A 191 4.47 24.79 4.17
C SER A 191 4.36 26.23 4.66
N LYS A 192 3.16 26.83 4.63
CA LYS A 192 2.89 28.16 5.22
C LYS A 192 2.64 28.11 6.72
N ILE A 193 2.39 26.92 7.27
CA ILE A 193 1.90 26.71 8.63
C ILE A 193 2.94 26.00 9.47
N PHE A 194 3.56 24.95 8.92
CA PHE A 194 4.58 24.16 9.58
C PHE A 194 5.97 24.49 9.00
N PRO A 195 7.02 24.48 9.84
CA PRO A 195 8.35 24.89 9.40
C PRO A 195 8.98 23.88 8.44
N GLU A 196 9.88 24.34 7.58
CA GLU A 196 10.78 23.43 6.86
C GLU A 196 11.74 22.74 7.84
N VAL A 197 12.02 21.46 7.60
CA VAL A 197 13.04 20.69 8.32
C VAL A 197 14.17 20.36 7.36
N ASN A 198 15.42 20.55 7.75
CA ASN A 198 16.57 20.18 6.93
C ASN A 198 17.42 19.11 7.62
N MET A 199 17.75 18.05 6.89
CA MET A 199 18.78 17.09 7.26
C MET A 199 20.11 17.52 6.67
N VAL A 200 21.15 17.66 7.50
CA VAL A 200 22.49 18.05 7.05
C VAL A 200 23.42 16.85 7.15
N PHE A 201 24.01 16.46 6.02
CA PHE A 201 24.92 15.33 5.93
C PHE A 201 26.36 15.74 6.25
N SER A 202 27.23 14.75 6.48
CA SER A 202 28.68 14.95 6.71
C SER A 202 29.37 15.70 5.57
N SER A 203 28.87 15.58 4.34
CA SER A 203 29.34 16.30 3.16
C SER A 203 29.01 17.80 3.18
N GLY A 204 28.18 18.25 4.13
CA GLY A 204 27.63 19.60 4.18
C GLY A 204 26.40 19.81 3.29
N GLN A 205 26.07 18.86 2.43
CA GLN A 205 24.83 18.92 1.63
C GLN A 205 23.60 18.76 2.52
N LYS A 206 22.48 19.33 2.06
CA LYS A 206 21.22 19.38 2.81
C LYS A 206 20.08 18.73 2.04
N LEU A 207 19.29 17.91 2.72
CA LEU A 207 18.00 17.45 2.24
C LEU A 207 16.89 18.18 2.99
N SER A 208 16.15 19.02 2.26
CA SER A 208 14.98 19.74 2.79
C SER A 208 13.76 18.81 2.83
N LEU A 209 13.02 18.86 3.93
CA LEU A 209 11.82 18.08 4.19
C LEU A 209 10.64 19.03 4.33
N SER A 210 9.64 18.84 3.46
CA SER A 210 8.37 19.55 3.57
C SER A 210 7.51 18.93 4.68
N PRO A 211 6.43 19.60 5.11
CA PRO A 211 5.56 19.06 6.17
C PRO A 211 5.02 17.66 5.90
N GLU A 212 4.80 17.27 4.63
CA GLU A 212 4.36 15.91 4.32
C GLU A 212 5.40 14.82 4.65
N ASN A 213 6.67 15.20 4.82
CA ASN A 213 7.77 14.29 5.14
C ASN A 213 7.93 14.01 6.63
N TYR A 214 7.24 14.74 7.50
CA TYR A 214 7.28 14.52 8.94
C TYR A 214 5.91 14.61 9.61
N LEU A 215 4.83 14.79 8.84
CA LEU A 215 3.44 14.76 9.32
C LEU A 215 2.62 13.65 8.67
N PHE A 216 1.61 13.17 9.38
CA PHE A 216 0.53 12.34 8.83
C PHE A 216 -0.84 12.93 9.16
N ARG A 217 -1.84 12.60 8.33
CA ARG A 217 -3.21 13.13 8.48
C ARG A 217 -3.91 12.49 9.68
N HIS A 218 -4.63 13.30 10.45
CA HIS A 218 -5.52 12.78 11.48
C HIS A 218 -6.79 12.23 10.82
N THR A 219 -7.06 10.93 10.99
CA THR A 219 -8.16 10.23 10.27
C THR A 219 -9.57 10.53 10.76
N ARG A 220 -9.72 11.29 11.85
CA ARG A 220 -11.03 11.59 12.49
C ARG A 220 -11.34 13.09 12.51
N VAL A 221 -10.33 13.95 12.52
CA VAL A 221 -10.49 15.41 12.57
C VAL A 221 -9.97 16.00 11.27
N SER A 222 -10.87 16.57 10.47
CA SER A 222 -10.53 17.16 9.18
C SER A 222 -9.59 18.36 9.34
N GLY A 223 -8.54 18.42 8.51
CA GLY A 223 -7.53 19.49 8.56
C GLY A 223 -6.65 19.46 9.81
N ALA A 224 -6.58 18.31 10.49
CA ALA A 224 -5.62 18.05 11.56
C ALA A 224 -4.52 17.08 11.11
N TYR A 225 -3.33 17.27 11.68
CA TYR A 225 -2.13 16.49 11.37
C TYR A 225 -1.37 16.13 12.63
N CYS A 226 -0.60 15.06 12.56
CA CYS A 226 0.19 14.52 13.65
C CYS A 226 1.65 14.40 13.24
N LEU A 227 2.59 14.55 14.18
CA LEU A 227 4.00 14.25 13.95
C LEU A 227 4.16 12.78 13.62
N GLY A 228 4.76 12.47 12.47
CA GLY A 228 5.18 11.13 12.07
C GLY A 228 6.64 10.85 12.38
N ILE A 229 7.17 11.52 13.41
CA ILE A 229 8.49 11.29 13.99
C ILE A 229 8.29 10.97 15.47
N PHE A 230 8.88 9.87 15.92
CA PHE A 230 8.68 9.32 17.26
C PHE A 230 10.02 9.10 17.97
N GLN A 231 9.97 8.86 19.27
CA GLN A 231 11.12 8.43 20.06
C GLN A 231 11.43 6.95 19.80
N ASN A 232 12.69 6.60 19.57
CA ASN A 232 13.14 5.22 19.37
C ASN A 232 13.39 4.46 20.69
N GLY A 233 12.53 4.65 21.70
CA GLY A 233 12.72 4.08 23.03
C GLY A 233 14.14 4.31 23.58
N LYS A 234 14.84 3.20 23.88
CA LYS A 234 16.25 3.19 24.33
C LYS A 234 17.25 2.85 23.22
N ASP A 235 16.80 2.59 21.98
CA ASP A 235 17.70 2.29 20.87
C ASP A 235 18.33 3.58 20.34
N PRO A 236 19.67 3.70 20.32
CA PRO A 236 20.34 4.92 19.85
C PRO A 236 20.41 5.04 18.32
N THR A 237 19.80 4.11 17.56
CA THR A 237 19.70 4.17 16.10
C THR A 237 18.66 5.20 15.70
N THR A 238 18.92 5.97 14.65
CA THR A 238 17.91 6.74 13.94
C THR A 238 17.34 5.89 12.81
N LEU A 239 16.01 5.71 12.76
CA LEU A 239 15.31 5.04 11.68
C LEU A 239 14.53 6.05 10.86
N LEU A 240 14.78 6.12 9.56
CA LEU A 240 14.07 6.97 8.62
C LEU A 240 13.14 6.09 7.77
N GLY A 241 11.86 6.09 8.12
CA GLY A 241 10.82 5.38 7.38
C GLY A 241 10.35 6.11 6.13
N GLY A 242 9.39 5.49 5.43
CA GLY A 242 8.83 5.95 4.16
C GLY A 242 8.27 7.38 4.21
N ILE A 243 7.78 7.84 5.37
CA ILE A 243 7.30 9.21 5.55
C ILE A 243 8.35 10.25 5.13
N VAL A 244 9.62 10.06 5.52
CA VAL A 244 10.71 11.03 5.32
C VAL A 244 11.02 11.22 3.83
N VAL A 245 10.73 10.22 3.01
CA VAL A 245 11.11 10.16 1.59
C VAL A 245 9.90 10.11 0.65
N ARG A 246 8.71 10.50 1.13
CA ARG A 246 7.57 10.85 0.25
C ARG A 246 7.98 11.92 -0.76
N ASN A 247 7.53 11.77 -2.01
CA ASN A 247 7.90 12.65 -3.12
C ASN A 247 9.41 12.89 -3.21
N THR A 248 10.18 11.82 -2.97
CA THR A 248 11.64 11.83 -3.03
C THR A 248 12.11 10.55 -3.70
N LEU A 249 12.83 10.67 -4.80
CA LEU A 249 13.55 9.55 -5.39
C LEU A 249 14.80 9.30 -4.56
N VAL A 250 14.85 8.16 -3.90
CA VAL A 250 16.01 7.70 -3.13
C VAL A 250 16.78 6.70 -3.98
N THR A 251 17.99 7.06 -4.38
CA THR A 251 18.89 6.20 -5.17
C THR A 251 19.93 5.56 -4.28
N TYR A 252 19.96 4.24 -4.24
CA TYR A 252 20.94 3.44 -3.51
C TYR A 252 22.07 3.04 -4.47
N ASP A 253 23.06 3.90 -4.68
CA ASP A 253 24.20 3.64 -5.57
C ASP A 253 25.26 2.82 -4.83
N ARG A 254 24.95 1.53 -4.66
CA ARG A 254 25.76 0.54 -3.95
C ARG A 254 27.17 0.41 -4.51
N LYS A 255 27.33 0.53 -5.84
CA LYS A 255 28.65 0.51 -6.51
C LYS A 255 29.60 1.59 -6.00
N ASN A 256 29.07 2.75 -5.62
CA ASN A 256 29.85 3.92 -5.22
C ASN A 256 29.62 4.29 -3.73
N ASP A 257 29.05 3.39 -2.95
CA ASP A 257 28.77 3.54 -1.51
C ASP A 257 28.14 4.89 -1.14
N LYS A 258 27.10 5.29 -1.90
CA LYS A 258 26.38 6.54 -1.66
C LYS A 258 24.87 6.38 -1.83
N ILE A 259 24.13 7.17 -1.07
CA ILE A 259 22.68 7.36 -1.25
C ILE A 259 22.43 8.75 -1.84
N GLY A 260 21.62 8.80 -2.89
CA GLY A 260 21.14 10.02 -3.53
C GLY A 260 19.69 10.30 -3.16
N PHE A 261 19.35 11.58 -2.98
CA PHE A 261 18.00 12.05 -2.73
C PHE A 261 17.64 13.13 -3.74
N TRP A 262 16.51 12.96 -4.42
CA TRP A 262 15.99 13.96 -5.36
C TRP A 262 14.51 14.21 -5.10
N LYS A 263 14.16 15.45 -4.74
CA LYS A 263 12.76 15.84 -4.51
C LYS A 263 12.02 15.88 -5.84
N THR A 264 10.97 15.08 -5.96
CA THR A 264 10.22 14.93 -7.21
C THR A 264 8.83 14.35 -6.96
N ASN A 265 7.88 14.64 -7.84
CA ASN A 265 6.57 14.00 -7.80
C ASN A 265 6.71 12.52 -8.24
N CYS A 266 6.66 11.60 -7.29
CA CYS A 266 6.89 10.19 -7.56
C CYS A 266 5.80 9.55 -8.43
N SER A 267 4.59 10.12 -8.47
CA SER A 267 3.51 9.66 -9.35
C SER A 267 3.79 9.95 -10.83
N GLU A 268 4.72 10.86 -11.14
CA GLU A 268 5.09 11.25 -12.49
C GLU A 268 6.54 10.89 -12.84
N LEU A 269 7.18 10.07 -12.00
CA LEU A 269 8.61 9.78 -12.11
C LEU A 269 8.98 9.29 -13.51
N TRP A 270 8.21 8.37 -14.08
CA TRP A 270 8.52 7.81 -15.41
C TRP A 270 8.49 8.85 -16.53
N LYS A 271 7.53 9.78 -16.50
CA LYS A 271 7.48 10.88 -17.47
C LYS A 271 8.72 11.78 -17.36
N ARG A 272 9.18 12.03 -16.14
CA ARG A 272 10.34 12.89 -15.86
C ARG A 272 11.67 12.23 -16.19
N LEU A 273 11.81 10.93 -15.91
CA LEU A 273 13.01 10.17 -16.28
C LEU A 273 13.16 10.03 -17.79
N GLN A 274 12.06 10.00 -18.53
CA GLN A 274 12.07 9.98 -20.00
C GLN A 274 12.32 11.35 -20.63
N ASN A 275 11.95 12.46 -19.95
CA ASN A 275 12.12 13.84 -20.41
C ASN A 275 12.78 14.72 -19.33
N PRO A 276 14.12 14.69 -19.18
CA PRO A 276 14.84 15.43 -18.12
C PRO A 276 14.82 16.97 -18.27
N SER A 277 14.24 17.51 -19.35
CA SER A 277 14.26 18.94 -19.68
C SER A 277 13.12 19.77 -19.05
N VAL A 278 12.21 19.18 -18.27
CA VAL A 278 11.03 19.88 -17.72
C VAL A 278 11.20 20.08 -16.20
N PRO A 279 11.42 21.32 -15.72
CA PRO A 279 11.42 21.63 -14.29
C PRO A 279 10.06 21.32 -13.66
N ALA A 280 10.06 21.00 -12.37
CA ALA A 280 8.81 20.85 -11.62
C ALA A 280 7.98 22.15 -11.70
N GLU A 281 6.72 22.06 -12.14
CA GLU A 281 5.79 23.19 -12.04
C GLU A 281 5.66 23.61 -10.56
N ALA A 282 5.98 24.87 -10.30
CA ALA A 282 5.76 25.49 -9.00
C ALA A 282 4.25 25.56 -8.70
N PRO A 283 3.84 25.63 -7.41
CA PRO A 283 2.45 25.81 -7.06
C PRO A 283 1.91 27.10 -7.68
N VAL A 284 0.85 26.98 -8.47
CA VAL A 284 0.16 28.11 -9.09
C VAL A 284 -0.38 29.03 -7.99
N VAL A 285 0.24 30.20 -7.85
CA VAL A 285 -0.29 31.31 -7.06
C VAL A 285 -1.26 32.07 -7.94
N PHE A 286 -2.56 31.93 -7.68
CA PHE A 286 -3.57 32.78 -8.33
C PHE A 286 -3.57 34.17 -7.67
N PRO A 287 -3.38 35.26 -8.42
CA PRO A 287 -3.59 36.61 -7.92
C PRO A 287 -5.09 36.86 -7.70
N HIS A 288 -5.47 37.29 -6.51
CA HIS A 288 -6.80 37.82 -6.23
C HIS A 288 -7.07 39.09 -7.04
N GLY A 289 -8.12 39.06 -7.86
CA GLY A 289 -8.81 40.25 -8.35
C GLY A 289 -10.14 40.42 -7.60
N ASN A 290 -10.24 41.49 -6.82
CA ASN A 290 -11.50 41.97 -6.25
C ASN A 290 -12.38 42.53 -7.38
N THR A 291 -13.59 42.02 -7.58
CA THR A 291 -14.78 42.88 -7.77
C THR A 291 -16.05 42.07 -7.50
N SER A 292 -16.91 42.64 -6.66
CA SER A 292 -18.27 42.19 -6.38
C SER A 292 -19.17 42.31 -7.61
N GLU A 293 -19.97 41.29 -7.90
CA GLU A 293 -21.35 41.48 -8.35
C GLU A 293 -22.20 40.28 -7.95
N LEU A 294 -23.33 40.61 -7.31
CA LEU A 294 -24.19 39.74 -6.54
C LEU A 294 -25.27 39.15 -7.47
N ALA A 295 -25.34 37.82 -7.61
CA ALA A 295 -26.52 37.14 -8.14
C ALA A 295 -27.34 36.55 -6.97
N PRO A 296 -28.68 36.58 -7.02
CA PRO A 296 -29.53 36.29 -5.87
C PRO A 296 -29.54 34.79 -5.50
N PRO A 297 -29.79 34.44 -4.22
CA PRO A 297 -29.91 33.05 -3.81
C PRO A 297 -31.18 32.44 -4.42
N ILE A 298 -31.02 31.41 -5.23
CA ILE A 298 -32.12 30.55 -5.66
C ILE A 298 -32.68 29.86 -4.42
N GLN A 299 -33.97 30.08 -4.16
CA GLN A 299 -34.72 29.50 -3.06
C GLN A 299 -34.61 27.96 -3.06
N ALA A 300 -34.35 27.40 -1.88
CA ALA A 300 -34.45 25.97 -1.65
C ALA A 300 -35.90 25.51 -1.91
N PRO A 301 -36.14 24.46 -2.73
CA PRO A 301 -37.44 23.83 -2.77
C PRO A 301 -37.71 23.15 -1.43
N SER A 302 -38.70 23.67 -0.72
CA SER A 302 -39.39 23.00 0.36
C SER A 302 -40.05 21.72 -0.16
N GLY A 303 -39.68 20.58 0.44
CA GLY A 303 -40.34 19.29 0.19
C GLY A 303 -39.35 18.13 0.21
N LEU A 304 -39.20 17.50 1.37
CA LEU A 304 -38.59 16.18 1.50
C LEU A 304 -39.60 15.14 0.96
N PRO A 305 -39.32 14.34 -0.07
CA PRO A 305 -40.07 13.11 -0.31
C PRO A 305 -39.38 12.02 0.49
N SER A 306 -39.97 11.66 1.62
CA SER A 306 -39.58 10.54 2.47
C SER A 306 -39.95 9.18 1.87
N ASP A 307 -39.67 8.92 0.58
CA ASP A 307 -40.11 7.70 -0.12
C ASP A 307 -39.09 7.19 -1.17
N ILE A 308 -37.88 6.81 -0.76
CA ILE A 308 -36.97 6.03 -1.65
C ILE A 308 -36.67 4.62 -1.12
N LEU A 309 -37.06 4.26 0.11
CA LEU A 309 -36.78 2.91 0.64
C LEU A 309 -37.96 2.38 1.48
N PRO A 310 -38.88 1.58 0.90
CA PRO A 310 -39.74 0.72 1.69
C PRO A 310 -38.90 -0.34 2.45
N GLY A 311 -39.42 -0.83 3.57
CA GLY A 311 -38.69 -1.65 4.55
C GLY A 311 -37.89 -2.86 4.01
N GLU A 312 -36.86 -3.24 4.78
CA GLU A 312 -35.92 -4.36 4.54
C GLU A 312 -35.09 -4.37 3.23
N PHE A 313 -34.95 -3.23 2.54
CA PHE A 313 -34.05 -3.14 1.39
C PHE A 313 -32.56 -3.21 1.80
N ARG A 314 -31.89 -4.35 1.55
CA ARG A 314 -30.44 -4.50 1.72
C ARG A 314 -29.72 -4.13 0.42
N ILE A 315 -28.91 -3.09 0.47
CA ILE A 315 -28.24 -2.51 -0.69
C ILE A 315 -26.97 -3.32 -0.99
N GLY A 316 -26.93 -3.98 -2.15
CA GLY A 316 -25.80 -4.82 -2.54
C GLY A 316 -24.70 -4.01 -3.22
N ILE A 317 -25.07 -3.22 -4.24
CA ILE A 317 -24.14 -2.40 -5.00
C ILE A 317 -24.86 -1.10 -5.43
N ILE A 318 -24.13 0.02 -5.38
CA ILE A 318 -24.57 1.27 -5.99
C ILE A 318 -23.73 1.47 -7.24
N THR A 319 -24.36 1.57 -8.40
CA THR A 319 -23.66 1.79 -9.67
C THR A 319 -23.95 3.17 -10.21
N PHE A 320 -23.01 3.76 -10.94
CA PHE A 320 -23.22 5.02 -11.64
C PHE A 320 -22.33 5.13 -12.87
N ASP A 321 -22.86 5.81 -13.88
CA ASP A 321 -22.21 6.03 -15.16
C ASP A 321 -21.64 7.45 -15.20
N MET A 322 -20.38 7.53 -15.64
CA MET A 322 -19.63 8.77 -15.69
C MET A 322 -19.00 8.93 -17.07
N LEU A 323 -19.30 10.05 -17.73
CA LEU A 323 -18.62 10.45 -18.94
C LEU A 323 -17.40 11.29 -18.56
N ILE A 324 -16.22 10.90 -19.04
CA ILE A 324 -14.95 11.61 -18.82
C ILE A 324 -14.43 12.04 -20.18
N SER A 325 -14.25 13.35 -20.38
CA SER A 325 -13.72 13.92 -21.62
C SER A 325 -12.36 14.53 -21.38
N VAL A 326 -11.33 14.01 -22.07
CA VAL A 326 -9.94 14.46 -21.95
C VAL A 326 -9.59 15.50 -23.02
N ASN A 327 -8.76 16.47 -22.67
CA ASN A 327 -8.38 17.54 -23.60
C ASN A 327 -7.50 17.05 -24.77
N ASN A 328 -6.65 16.05 -24.53
CA ASN A 328 -5.70 15.51 -25.51
C ASN A 328 -6.03 14.05 -25.88
N SER A 329 -6.06 13.73 -27.18
CA SER A 329 -6.41 12.40 -27.70
C SER A 329 -5.41 11.30 -27.33
N ASP A 330 -4.16 11.67 -27.02
CA ASP A 330 -3.11 10.71 -26.64
C ASP A 330 -3.11 10.39 -25.13
N MET A 331 -3.95 11.07 -24.34
CA MET A 331 -4.01 10.92 -22.89
C MET A 331 -5.13 9.94 -22.51
N LYS A 332 -4.77 8.74 -22.07
CA LYS A 332 -5.72 7.80 -21.45
C LYS A 332 -5.88 8.16 -19.96
N PRO A 333 -7.11 8.37 -19.46
CA PRO A 333 -7.32 8.62 -18.04
C PRO A 333 -6.90 7.40 -17.23
N ASN A 334 -6.13 7.61 -16.17
CA ASN A 334 -5.79 6.54 -15.23
C ASN A 334 -7.03 6.22 -14.38
N LEU A 335 -7.85 5.29 -14.86
CA LEU A 335 -9.10 4.92 -14.22
C LEU A 335 -8.89 4.40 -12.78
N THR A 336 -7.74 3.82 -12.46
CA THR A 336 -7.43 3.42 -11.08
C THR A 336 -7.30 4.63 -10.16
N GLU A 337 -6.69 5.72 -10.63
CA GLU A 337 -6.59 6.97 -9.88
C GLU A 337 -7.96 7.65 -9.72
N VAL A 338 -8.79 7.61 -10.78
CA VAL A 338 -10.17 8.09 -10.75
C VAL A 338 -10.99 7.31 -9.73
N ALA A 339 -10.83 5.99 -9.64
CA ALA A 339 -11.52 5.13 -8.66
C ALA A 339 -11.16 5.51 -7.21
N VAL A 340 -9.87 5.76 -6.95
CA VAL A 340 -9.39 6.20 -5.63
C VAL A 340 -9.99 7.57 -5.26
N PHE A 341 -10.04 8.49 -6.23
CA PHE A 341 -10.64 9.80 -6.03
C PHE A 341 -12.15 9.71 -5.75
N ILE A 342 -12.87 8.90 -6.51
CA ILE A 342 -14.28 8.60 -6.27
C ILE A 342 -14.48 8.06 -4.84
N ALA A 343 -13.66 7.11 -4.41
CA ALA A 343 -13.76 6.53 -3.08
C ALA A 343 -13.60 7.60 -1.98
N HIS A 344 -12.65 8.51 -2.17
CA HIS A 344 -12.42 9.64 -1.28
C HIS A 344 -13.63 10.59 -1.20
N GLU A 345 -14.17 11.02 -2.35
CA GLU A 345 -15.32 11.93 -2.39
C GLU A 345 -16.59 11.30 -1.82
N LEU A 346 -16.80 10.01 -2.08
CA LEU A 346 -17.92 9.23 -1.54
C LEU A 346 -17.72 8.83 -0.08
N LYS A 347 -16.56 9.13 0.54
CA LYS A 347 -16.20 8.77 1.91
C LYS A 347 -16.29 7.25 2.17
N VAL A 348 -15.83 6.45 1.22
CA VAL A 348 -15.74 4.98 1.31
C VAL A 348 -14.28 4.53 1.16
N TYR A 349 -13.99 3.28 1.54
CA TYR A 349 -12.66 2.71 1.32
C TYR A 349 -12.38 2.53 -0.18
N ASN A 350 -11.14 2.74 -0.61
CA ASN A 350 -10.71 2.53 -2.01
C ASN A 350 -11.09 1.12 -2.53
N SER A 351 -11.08 0.12 -1.65
CA SER A 351 -11.45 -1.26 -1.97
C SER A 351 -12.95 -1.48 -2.19
N GLN A 352 -13.79 -0.45 -2.05
CA GLN A 352 -15.23 -0.53 -2.33
C GLN A 352 -15.57 -0.03 -3.73
N VAL A 353 -14.71 0.75 -4.37
CA VAL A 353 -15.00 1.37 -5.67
C VAL A 353 -14.28 0.63 -6.78
N HIS A 354 -15.04 0.07 -7.71
CA HIS A 354 -14.53 -0.70 -8.83
C HIS A 354 -15.10 -0.20 -10.15
N MET A 355 -14.28 -0.22 -11.19
CA MET A 355 -14.74 -0.06 -12.56
C MET A 355 -15.39 -1.38 -13.00
N LEU A 356 -16.65 -1.31 -13.45
CA LEU A 356 -17.42 -2.46 -13.91
C LEU A 356 -17.32 -2.64 -15.42
N ASN A 357 -17.36 -1.52 -16.14
CA ASN A 357 -17.22 -1.48 -17.59
C ASN A 357 -16.71 -0.10 -18.01
N PHE A 358 -16.10 -0.01 -19.19
CA PHE A 358 -15.84 1.26 -19.83
C PHE A 358 -15.91 1.14 -21.35
N THR A 359 -16.35 2.21 -22.01
CA THR A 359 -16.27 2.37 -23.45
C THR A 359 -15.54 3.67 -23.78
N SER A 360 -14.80 3.68 -24.88
CA SER A 360 -14.02 4.84 -25.31
C SER A 360 -14.41 5.19 -26.74
N THR A 361 -14.78 6.45 -26.95
CA THR A 361 -15.12 7.01 -28.26
C THR A 361 -14.35 8.31 -28.44
N GLY A 362 -13.24 8.25 -29.16
CA GLY A 362 -12.36 9.41 -29.38
C GLY A 362 -11.77 9.93 -28.07
N LYS A 363 -12.17 11.13 -27.66
CA LYS A 363 -11.70 11.81 -26.44
C LYS A 363 -12.60 11.59 -25.22
N SER A 364 -13.70 10.85 -25.38
CA SER A 364 -14.68 10.62 -24.31
C SER A 364 -14.66 9.17 -23.87
N TYR A 365 -14.69 8.97 -22.56
CA TYR A 365 -14.69 7.67 -21.89
C TYR A 365 -15.95 7.57 -21.05
N LEU A 366 -16.86 6.66 -21.41
CA LEU A 366 -18.01 6.35 -20.61
C LEU A 366 -17.64 5.20 -19.67
N VAL A 367 -17.59 5.47 -18.37
CA VAL A 367 -17.15 4.51 -17.36
C VAL A 367 -18.28 4.21 -16.41
N LYS A 368 -18.59 2.92 -16.24
CA LYS A 368 -19.54 2.44 -15.25
C LYS A 368 -18.81 2.04 -13.97
N TRP A 369 -19.12 2.70 -12.89
CA TRP A 369 -18.56 2.48 -11.56
C TRP A 369 -19.51 1.68 -10.69
N GLY A 370 -18.95 0.90 -9.77
CA GLY A 370 -19.68 0.15 -8.75
C GLY A 370 -19.08 0.39 -7.37
N VAL A 371 -19.93 0.74 -6.41
CA VAL A 371 -19.60 0.84 -4.99
C VAL A 371 -20.15 -0.38 -4.27
N PHE A 372 -19.26 -1.19 -3.71
CA PHE A 372 -19.55 -2.45 -3.04
C PHE A 372 -19.51 -2.30 -1.51
N PRO A 373 -20.01 -3.29 -0.75
CA PRO A 373 -19.94 -3.28 0.72
C PRO A 373 -18.50 -3.32 1.24
N ALA A 374 -18.29 -2.79 2.46
CA ALA A 374 -16.97 -2.76 3.08
C ALA A 374 -16.55 -4.13 3.62
N GLY A 375 -15.35 -4.60 3.24
CA GLY A 375 -14.75 -5.81 3.79
C GLY A 375 -15.59 -7.07 3.51
N SER A 376 -15.93 -7.81 4.56
CA SER A 376 -16.79 -9.00 4.48
C SER A 376 -18.28 -8.71 4.67
N ALA A 377 -18.71 -7.44 4.61
CA ALA A 377 -20.11 -7.09 4.77
C ALA A 377 -20.93 -7.55 3.55
N ASP A 378 -22.14 -8.05 3.80
CA ASP A 378 -23.03 -8.52 2.72
C ASP A 378 -23.85 -7.40 2.06
N TYR A 379 -23.87 -6.20 2.66
CA TYR A 379 -24.64 -5.05 2.18
C TYR A 379 -24.04 -3.72 2.66
N ILE A 380 -24.32 -2.64 1.92
CA ILE A 380 -23.95 -1.28 2.26
C ILE A 380 -24.89 -0.74 3.33
N SER A 381 -24.34 -0.14 4.40
CA SER A 381 -25.14 0.43 5.48
C SER A 381 -26.08 1.52 4.95
N LYS A 382 -27.28 1.64 5.53
CA LYS A 382 -28.27 2.66 5.11
C LYS A 382 -27.69 4.08 5.16
N THR A 383 -26.89 4.39 6.19
CA THR A 383 -26.22 5.69 6.35
C THR A 383 -25.20 5.94 5.26
N THR A 384 -24.35 4.95 4.96
CA THR A 384 -23.33 5.04 3.90
C THR A 384 -24.00 5.18 2.54
N ALA A 385 -25.01 4.36 2.25
CA ALA A 385 -25.74 4.42 0.99
C ALA A 385 -26.44 5.76 0.78
N MET A 386 -27.09 6.30 1.81
CA MET A 386 -27.74 7.61 1.73
C MET A 386 -26.72 8.73 1.46
N ASN A 387 -25.55 8.69 2.12
CA ASN A 387 -24.47 9.64 1.83
C ASN A 387 -23.98 9.55 0.39
N ILE A 388 -23.78 8.34 -0.15
CA ILE A 388 -23.37 8.14 -1.55
C ILE A 388 -24.44 8.70 -2.50
N ILE A 389 -25.71 8.34 -2.30
CA ILE A 389 -26.82 8.78 -3.15
C ILE A 389 -26.96 10.32 -3.12
N LEU A 390 -26.81 10.94 -1.95
CA LEU A 390 -26.85 12.40 -1.82
C LEU A 390 -25.71 13.07 -2.63
N GLN A 391 -24.49 12.54 -2.56
CA GLN A 391 -23.34 13.08 -3.31
C GLN A 391 -23.53 12.95 -4.82
N LEU A 392 -24.04 11.82 -5.29
CA LEU A 392 -24.33 11.57 -6.71
C LEU A 392 -25.44 12.47 -7.22
N ARG A 393 -26.56 12.57 -6.49
CA ARG A 393 -27.73 13.38 -6.89
C ARG A 393 -27.41 14.87 -6.96
N GLU A 394 -26.65 15.37 -6.00
CA GLU A 394 -26.33 16.80 -5.89
C GLU A 394 -25.12 17.22 -6.74
N HIS A 395 -24.58 16.32 -7.57
CA HIS A 395 -23.42 16.55 -8.45
C HIS A 395 -22.21 17.11 -7.68
N ARG A 396 -22.04 16.68 -6.43
CA ARG A 396 -21.04 17.24 -5.49
C ARG A 396 -19.67 16.60 -5.62
N ILE A 397 -19.53 15.55 -6.43
CA ILE A 397 -18.22 14.96 -6.73
C ILE A 397 -17.47 15.94 -7.62
N GLN A 398 -16.47 16.63 -7.07
CA GLN A 398 -15.65 17.59 -7.80
C GLN A 398 -14.33 16.96 -8.22
N PHE A 399 -14.19 16.58 -9.49
CA PHE A 399 -12.91 16.05 -9.98
C PHE A 399 -11.91 17.17 -10.28
N PRO A 400 -10.63 16.99 -9.94
CA PRO A 400 -9.57 17.89 -10.35
C PRO A 400 -9.46 17.93 -11.89
N GLU A 401 -9.15 19.11 -12.43
CA GLU A 401 -9.04 19.35 -13.89
C GLU A 401 -8.06 18.41 -14.61
N LYS A 402 -7.09 17.82 -13.88
CA LYS A 402 -6.13 16.84 -14.42
C LYS A 402 -6.80 15.59 -15.00
N PHE A 403 -8.04 15.28 -14.60
CA PHE A 403 -8.80 14.15 -15.15
C PHE A 403 -9.65 14.52 -16.37
N GLY A 404 -9.65 15.80 -16.77
CA GLY A 404 -10.54 16.33 -17.80
C GLY A 404 -11.89 16.78 -17.25
N SER A 405 -12.81 17.13 -18.14
CA SER A 405 -14.20 17.43 -17.78
C SER A 405 -14.97 16.14 -17.59
N TYR A 406 -15.90 16.11 -16.63
CA TYR A 406 -16.70 14.93 -16.34
C TYR A 406 -18.18 15.28 -16.20
N GLU A 407 -19.02 14.29 -16.45
CA GLU A 407 -20.47 14.39 -16.31
C GLU A 407 -21.01 13.09 -15.71
N LEU A 408 -21.82 13.20 -14.65
CA LEU A 408 -22.54 12.07 -14.08
C LEU A 408 -23.83 11.88 -14.89
N LEU A 409 -24.01 10.70 -15.48
CA LEU A 409 -25.14 10.45 -16.37
C LEU A 409 -26.32 9.82 -15.60
N GLU A 410 -26.11 8.62 -15.08
CA GLU A 410 -27.14 7.84 -14.39
C GLU A 410 -26.55 7.14 -13.17
N TRP A 411 -27.39 6.85 -12.19
CA TRP A 411 -27.03 6.01 -11.04
C TRP A 411 -28.16 5.05 -10.71
N ASN A 412 -27.81 3.88 -10.18
CA ASN A 412 -28.76 2.84 -9.81
C ASN A 412 -28.35 2.16 -8.50
N VAL A 413 -29.34 1.62 -7.77
CA VAL A 413 -29.14 0.86 -6.54
C VAL A 413 -29.62 -0.56 -6.79
N GLU A 414 -28.72 -1.53 -6.72
CA GLU A 414 -29.08 -2.93 -6.90
C GLU A 414 -29.19 -3.63 -5.53
N PRO A 415 -30.19 -4.50 -5.34
CA PRO A 415 -30.38 -5.23 -4.11
C PRO A 415 -29.26 -6.26 -3.91
N GLN A 416 -29.02 -6.64 -2.65
CA GLN A 416 -28.14 -7.74 -2.31
C GLN A 416 -28.53 -9.01 -3.09
N ARG A 417 -27.62 -9.54 -3.93
CA ARG A 417 -27.79 -10.86 -4.54
C ARG A 417 -27.75 -11.91 -3.42
N LYS A 418 -28.91 -12.51 -3.12
CA LYS A 418 -28.95 -13.75 -2.32
C LYS A 418 -28.37 -14.88 -3.17
N LEU A 419 -27.07 -15.16 -3.02
CA LEU A 419 -26.54 -16.47 -3.40
C LEU A 419 -27.36 -17.50 -2.62
N THR A 420 -27.97 -18.45 -3.32
CA THR A 420 -28.77 -19.48 -2.64
C THR A 420 -27.85 -20.29 -1.73
N TRP A 421 -28.33 -20.72 -0.57
CA TRP A 421 -27.59 -21.58 0.38
C TRP A 421 -26.88 -22.75 -0.35
N TRP A 422 -27.54 -23.30 -1.37
CA TRP A 422 -26.99 -24.31 -2.26
C TRP A 422 -25.73 -23.86 -3.02
N GLN A 423 -25.65 -22.64 -3.53
CA GLN A 423 -24.46 -22.14 -4.24
C GLN A 423 -23.28 -21.85 -3.30
N GLN A 424 -23.54 -21.45 -2.05
CA GLN A 424 -22.48 -21.22 -1.05
C GLN A 424 -21.93 -22.52 -0.46
N HIS A 425 -22.77 -23.54 -0.30
CA HIS A 425 -22.41 -24.79 0.37
C HIS A 425 -22.28 -25.99 -0.57
N PHE A 426 -22.44 -25.82 -1.88
CA PHE A 426 -22.33 -26.89 -2.87
C PHE A 426 -21.04 -27.70 -2.69
N LEU A 427 -19.90 -27.00 -2.56
CA LEU A 427 -18.59 -27.64 -2.41
C LEU A 427 -18.50 -28.43 -1.10
N SER A 428 -18.98 -27.86 0.01
CA SER A 428 -18.99 -28.52 1.33
C SER A 428 -19.90 -29.76 1.34
N VAL A 429 -21.07 -29.69 0.71
CA VAL A 429 -22.01 -30.81 0.58
C VAL A 429 -21.44 -31.88 -0.34
N ALA A 430 -20.84 -31.50 -1.47
CA ALA A 430 -20.18 -32.42 -2.39
C ALA A 430 -19.01 -33.16 -1.73
N ILE A 431 -18.19 -32.45 -0.94
CA ILE A 431 -17.12 -33.05 -0.13
C ILE A 431 -17.70 -34.00 0.91
N GLY A 432 -18.75 -33.61 1.63
CA GLY A 432 -19.43 -34.47 2.60
C GLY A 432 -19.99 -35.76 1.99
N LEU A 433 -20.59 -35.67 0.80
CA LEU A 433 -21.08 -36.84 0.05
C LEU A 433 -19.92 -37.73 -0.43
N ALA A 434 -18.83 -37.14 -0.91
CA ALA A 434 -17.65 -37.90 -1.33
C ALA A 434 -17.01 -38.66 -0.15
N VAL A 435 -16.86 -38.01 1.00
CA VAL A 435 -16.30 -38.62 2.21
C VAL A 435 -17.18 -39.76 2.72
N THR A 436 -18.50 -39.58 2.76
CA THR A 436 -19.42 -40.64 3.20
C THR A 436 -19.42 -41.83 2.25
N LEU A 437 -19.32 -41.60 0.94
CA LEU A 437 -19.22 -42.65 -0.07
C LEU A 437 -17.91 -43.44 0.03
N VAL A 438 -16.78 -42.75 0.25
CA VAL A 438 -15.47 -43.39 0.49
C VAL A 438 -15.49 -44.24 1.77
N MET A 439 -16.02 -43.70 2.88
CA MET A 439 -16.14 -44.44 4.14
C MET A 439 -17.07 -45.65 4.02
N GLY A 440 -18.17 -45.52 3.27
CA GLY A 440 -19.08 -46.62 2.97
C GLY A 440 -18.41 -47.74 2.17
N LEU A 441 -17.66 -47.39 1.12
CA LEU A 441 -16.90 -48.36 0.33
C LEU A 441 -15.80 -49.05 1.14
N LEU A 442 -15.10 -48.33 2.02
CA LEU A 442 -14.13 -48.90 2.95
C LEU A 442 -14.79 -49.88 3.94
N GLY A 443 -15.95 -49.52 4.49
CA GLY A 443 -16.73 -50.39 5.37
C GLY A 443 -17.20 -51.67 4.68
N ILE A 444 -17.70 -51.58 3.45
CA ILE A 444 -18.09 -52.73 2.64
C ILE A 444 -16.88 -53.61 2.32
N GLY A 445 -15.75 -53.01 1.96
CA GLY A 445 -14.49 -53.73 1.73
C GLY A 445 -14.03 -54.52 2.95
N LEU A 446 -14.06 -53.89 4.13
CA LEU A 446 -13.74 -54.54 5.41
C LEU A 446 -14.72 -55.67 5.75
N TRP A 447 -16.01 -55.47 5.50
CA TRP A 447 -17.04 -56.50 5.71
C TRP A 447 -16.88 -57.70 4.76
N LEU A 448 -16.54 -57.47 3.49
CA LEU A 448 -16.23 -58.52 2.51
C LEU A 448 -14.97 -59.30 2.87
N ILE A 449 -13.93 -58.62 3.38
CA ILE A 449 -12.72 -59.29 3.88
C ILE A 449 -13.04 -60.14 5.11
N TRP A 450 -13.85 -59.62 6.04
CA TRP A 450 -14.25 -60.35 7.25
C TRP A 450 -15.13 -61.56 6.94
N THR A 451 -16.09 -61.44 6.01
CA THR A 451 -16.93 -62.57 5.58
C THR A 451 -16.13 -63.62 4.82
N ARG A 452 -15.19 -63.23 3.95
CA ARG A 452 -14.25 -64.18 3.32
C ARG A 452 -13.36 -64.89 4.34
N ARG A 453 -12.86 -64.19 5.37
CA ARG A 453 -12.10 -64.81 6.46
C ARG A 453 -12.96 -65.79 7.26
N LYS A 454 -14.24 -65.51 7.51
CA LYS A 454 -15.17 -66.46 8.16
C LYS A 454 -15.41 -67.72 7.32
N GLN A 455 -15.52 -67.61 6.00
CA GLN A 455 -15.65 -68.78 5.12
C GLN A 455 -14.37 -69.64 5.07
N ALA A 456 -13.18 -69.03 5.23
CA ALA A 456 -11.91 -69.75 5.28
C ALA A 456 -11.70 -70.61 6.54
N PHE A 457 -12.44 -70.37 7.63
CA PHE A 457 -12.36 -71.15 8.87
C PHE A 457 -13.31 -72.36 8.92
N GLY A 458 -14.06 -72.64 7.85
CA GLY A 458 -15.10 -73.68 7.81
C GLY A 458 -14.66 -75.09 7.38
N THR A 459 -13.38 -75.35 7.12
CA THR A 459 -12.92 -76.68 6.65
C THR A 459 -11.74 -77.20 7.48
N TYR A 460 -12.06 -77.71 8.67
CA TYR A 460 -11.16 -78.57 9.41
C TYR A 460 -11.31 -80.02 8.88
N LYS A 461 -10.27 -80.57 8.26
CA LYS A 461 -10.15 -82.01 7.94
C LYS A 461 -9.29 -82.68 9.01
N PRO A 462 -9.69 -83.83 9.60
CA PRO A 462 -8.89 -84.48 10.62
C PRO A 462 -7.66 -85.18 10.02
N ILE A 463 -6.59 -85.22 10.82
CA ILE A 463 -5.28 -85.78 10.51
C ILE A 463 -5.37 -87.32 10.44
N GLY A 464 -4.98 -87.91 9.32
CA GLY A 464 -4.88 -89.37 9.18
C GLY A 464 -4.99 -89.94 7.75
N ALA A 465 -4.48 -89.27 6.72
CA ALA A 465 -4.45 -89.85 5.37
C ALA A 465 -3.02 -89.83 4.79
N ILE A 466 -2.61 -91.01 4.35
CA ILE A 466 -1.29 -91.43 3.91
C ILE A 466 -0.87 -90.67 2.63
N VAL A 467 0.39 -90.21 2.59
CA VAL A 467 1.01 -89.58 1.41
C VAL A 467 1.66 -90.68 0.55
N PRO A 468 1.32 -90.81 -0.75
CA PRO A 468 2.19 -91.46 -1.71
C PRO A 468 3.17 -90.44 -2.29
N GLU A 469 4.44 -90.81 -2.21
CA GLU A 469 5.60 -90.22 -2.84
C GLU A 469 5.52 -90.38 -4.37
N GLN A 470 5.78 -89.32 -5.15
CA GLN A 470 6.29 -89.49 -6.51
C GLN A 470 7.00 -88.23 -7.06
N GLU A 471 8.34 -88.35 -7.07
CA GLU A 471 9.25 -88.13 -8.20
C GLU A 471 9.15 -86.81 -9.00
N LEU A 472 10.21 -86.00 -8.83
CA LEU A 472 10.68 -85.01 -9.79
C LEU A 472 11.19 -85.68 -11.08
N PRO A 473 10.99 -85.04 -12.25
CA PRO A 473 12.00 -85.08 -13.29
C PRO A 473 12.40 -83.69 -13.83
N PRO A 474 13.57 -83.59 -14.49
CA PRO A 474 14.42 -82.40 -14.44
C PRO A 474 14.53 -81.59 -15.75
N LEU A 475 15.03 -80.37 -15.53
CA LEU A 475 15.57 -79.31 -16.42
C LEU A 475 14.61 -78.64 -17.42
#